data_AF-A0A7Z2T0V3-F1
#
_entry.id   AF-A0A7Z2T0V3-F1
#
_cell.length_a   1.000
_cell.length_b   1.000
_cell.length_c   1.000
_cell.angle_alpha   90.00
_cell.angle_beta   90.00
_cell.angle_gamma   90.00
#
_symmetry.space_group_name_H-M   'P 1'
#
loop_
_entity.id
_entity.type
_entity.pdbx_description
1 polymer ?
#
loop_
_entity_poly.entity_id
_entity_poly.type
_entity_poly.pdbx_seq_one_letter_code
_entity_poly.pdbx_strand_id
1 'polypeptide(L)'
;MSLELLQQQAEYESKQKPEKLPNWVSSSNKSIDAWYCLKSLESLCQEYINTHRKPSDFSKTSLWQIRVSHVAKAINVKPATLDMAKGSKWASGFRSALDASNKRLLEDKEKRVGSYLRAKGKGNASKTHDELVKKCQKIQKELEDEKQRNAEELWSNRLSELSLPVRQLLGLN
;
A
#
# COMPACT_ATOMS: atom_id res chain seq x y z
N MET A 1 -12.14 32.91 -12.70
CA MET A 1 -11.22 32.21 -13.63
C MET A 1 -11.22 32.97 -14.94
N SER A 2 -10.07 33.50 -15.38
CA SER A 2 -9.96 34.26 -16.62
C SER A 2 -9.89 33.33 -17.85
N LEU A 3 -10.40 33.82 -18.99
CA LEU A 3 -10.47 33.10 -20.27
C LEU A 3 -9.06 32.74 -20.80
N GLU A 4 -8.08 33.61 -20.56
CA GLU A 4 -6.65 33.35 -20.84
C GLU A 4 -6.09 32.18 -20.04
N LEU A 5 -6.50 32.02 -18.78
CA LEU A 5 -6.04 30.90 -17.94
C LEU A 5 -6.58 29.57 -18.48
N LEU A 6 -7.81 29.56 -19.00
CA LEU A 6 -8.39 28.38 -19.65
C LEU A 6 -7.68 28.03 -20.96
N GLN A 7 -7.31 29.04 -21.77
CA GLN A 7 -6.58 28.84 -23.02
C GLN A 7 -5.15 28.35 -22.76
N GLN A 8 -4.44 28.92 -21.79
CA GLN A 8 -3.12 28.42 -21.38
C GLN A 8 -3.18 27.00 -20.84
N GLN A 9 -4.22 26.65 -20.09
CA GLN A 9 -4.41 25.28 -19.60
C GLN A 9 -4.66 24.31 -20.75
N ALA A 10 -5.52 24.66 -21.71
CA ALA A 10 -5.81 23.85 -22.89
C ALA A 10 -4.58 23.69 -23.80
N GLU A 11 -3.78 24.76 -23.98
CA GLU A 11 -2.53 24.69 -24.71
C GLU A 11 -1.49 23.81 -24.00
N TYR A 12 -1.40 23.88 -22.67
CA TYR A 12 -0.51 23.04 -21.87
C TYR A 12 -0.90 21.56 -21.96
N GLU A 13 -2.20 21.25 -21.92
CA GLU A 13 -2.73 19.91 -22.13
C GLU A 13 -2.46 19.41 -23.57
N SER A 14 -2.57 20.27 -24.59
CA SER A 14 -2.27 19.92 -25.99
C SER A 14 -0.78 19.73 -26.29
N LYS A 15 0.11 20.35 -25.50
CA LYS A 15 1.58 20.28 -25.65
C LYS A 15 2.18 19.08 -24.92
N GLN A 16 1.41 18.39 -24.07
CA GLN A 16 1.80 17.07 -23.57
C GLN A 16 1.83 16.13 -24.77
N LYS A 17 3.03 15.72 -25.19
CA LYS A 17 3.22 14.72 -26.25
C LYS A 17 2.26 13.56 -25.98
N PRO A 18 1.48 13.10 -26.98
CA PRO A 18 0.70 11.89 -26.79
C PRO A 18 1.67 10.82 -26.33
N GLU A 19 1.40 10.22 -25.16
CA GLU A 19 2.12 9.02 -24.72
C GLU A 19 2.25 8.11 -25.94
N LYS A 20 3.47 7.71 -26.29
CA LYS A 20 3.70 6.84 -27.45
C LYS A 20 2.87 5.57 -27.24
N LEU A 21 1.70 5.54 -27.90
CA LEU A 21 0.79 4.42 -27.86
C LEU A 21 1.53 3.22 -28.46
N PRO A 22 1.51 2.06 -27.79
CA PRO A 22 2.07 0.85 -28.36
C PRO A 22 1.44 0.53 -29.73
N ASN A 23 2.21 -0.11 -30.62
CA ASN A 23 1.76 -0.41 -31.99
C ASN A 23 0.49 -1.29 -32.07
N TRP A 24 0.14 -1.98 -30.97
CA TRP A 24 -1.07 -2.80 -30.88
C TRP A 24 -2.30 -2.03 -30.41
N VAL A 25 -2.13 -0.78 -29.96
CA VAL A 25 -3.23 0.08 -29.50
C VAL A 25 -3.77 0.90 -30.67
N SER A 26 -5.09 0.88 -30.83
CA SER A 26 -5.81 1.64 -31.84
C SER A 26 -7.06 2.27 -31.22
N SER A 27 -7.35 3.52 -31.60
CA SER A 27 -8.58 4.23 -31.24
C SER A 27 -9.85 3.62 -31.85
N SER A 28 -9.70 2.78 -32.87
CA SER A 28 -10.82 2.10 -33.55
C SER A 28 -11.44 0.96 -32.73
N ASN A 29 -10.78 0.50 -31.67
CA ASN A 29 -11.20 -0.68 -30.92
C ASN A 29 -10.92 -0.53 -29.42
N LYS A 30 -11.31 -1.54 -28.64
CA LYS A 30 -11.19 -1.56 -27.17
C LYS A 30 -9.75 -1.70 -26.64
N SER A 31 -8.74 -1.77 -27.50
CA SER A 31 -7.32 -1.84 -27.07
C SER A 31 -6.86 -0.56 -26.36
N ILE A 32 -7.41 0.60 -26.74
CA ILE A 32 -7.07 1.88 -26.09
C ILE A 32 -7.58 1.92 -24.65
N ASP A 33 -8.83 1.49 -24.43
CA ASP A 33 -9.42 1.32 -23.10
C ASP A 33 -8.61 0.32 -22.26
N ALA A 34 -8.18 -0.79 -22.87
CA ALA A 34 -7.37 -1.81 -22.22
C ALA A 34 -5.98 -1.28 -21.80
N TRP A 35 -5.36 -0.44 -22.63
CA TRP A 35 -4.06 0.19 -22.33
C TRP A 35 -4.14 1.16 -21.15
N TYR A 36 -5.11 2.09 -21.17
CA TYR A 36 -5.30 3.03 -20.06
C TYR A 36 -5.68 2.32 -18.77
N CYS A 37 -6.54 1.30 -18.85
CA CYS A 37 -6.88 0.47 -17.70
C CYS A 37 -5.64 -0.24 -17.12
N LEU A 38 -4.80 -0.82 -17.98
CA LEU A 38 -3.56 -1.47 -17.55
C LEU A 38 -2.64 -0.48 -16.84
N LYS A 39 -2.47 0.74 -17.37
CA LYS A 39 -1.62 1.78 -16.77
C LYS A 39 -2.14 2.25 -15.42
N SER A 40 -3.45 2.46 -15.30
CA SER A 40 -4.09 2.83 -14.03
C SER A 40 -3.90 1.73 -12.97
N LEU A 41 -4.13 0.46 -13.33
CA LEU A 41 -3.93 -0.67 -12.42
C LEU A 41 -2.46 -0.87 -12.04
N GLU A 42 -1.53 -0.64 -12.97
CA GLU A 42 -0.09 -0.65 -12.71
C GLU A 42 0.29 0.39 -11.65
N SER A 43 -0.23 1.61 -11.78
CA SER A 43 -0.01 2.67 -10.78
C SER A 43 -0.54 2.28 -9.39
N LEU A 44 -1.76 1.73 -9.32
CA LEU A 44 -2.38 1.31 -8.05
C LEU A 44 -1.60 0.16 -7.38
N CYS A 45 -1.20 -0.85 -8.15
CA CYS A 45 -0.40 -1.95 -7.63
C CYS A 45 0.99 -1.47 -7.18
N GLN A 46 1.60 -0.54 -7.92
CA GLN A 46 2.88 0.05 -7.54
C GLN A 46 2.78 0.83 -6.22
N GLU A 47 1.74 1.65 -6.07
CA GLU A 47 1.47 2.38 -4.83
C GLU A 47 1.26 1.43 -3.65
N TYR A 48 0.53 0.33 -3.87
CA TYR A 48 0.36 -0.71 -2.86
C TYR A 48 1.70 -1.31 -2.42
N ILE A 49 2.57 -1.65 -3.38
CA ILE A 49 3.92 -2.19 -3.12
C ILE A 49 4.80 -1.17 -2.38
N ASN A 50 4.68 0.13 -2.70
CA ASN A 50 5.47 1.16 -2.04
C ASN A 50 5.06 1.34 -0.57
N THR A 51 3.76 1.31 -0.30
CA THR A 51 3.20 1.51 1.05
C THR A 51 3.42 0.29 1.96
N HIS A 52 3.35 -0.91 1.39
CA HIS A 52 3.46 -2.17 2.15
C HIS A 52 4.86 -2.76 2.07
N ARG A 53 5.23 -3.60 3.05
CA ARG A 53 6.58 -4.18 3.10
C ARG A 53 6.68 -5.54 3.76
N LYS A 54 5.67 -5.95 4.53
CA LYS A 54 5.69 -7.24 5.21
C LYS A 54 5.27 -8.35 4.22
N PRO A 55 5.84 -9.56 4.31
CA PRO A 55 5.40 -10.69 3.49
C PRO A 55 3.89 -10.97 3.60
N SER A 56 3.31 -10.81 4.80
CA SER A 56 1.88 -11.00 5.07
C SER A 56 0.98 -10.07 4.26
N ASP A 57 1.44 -8.84 4.00
CA ASP A 57 0.68 -7.82 3.26
C ASP A 57 0.49 -8.27 1.80
N PHE A 58 1.45 -9.02 1.24
CA PHE A 58 1.43 -9.50 -0.14
C PHE A 58 0.81 -10.89 -0.32
N SER A 59 0.16 -11.44 0.71
CA SER A 59 -0.53 -12.74 0.62
C SER A 59 -1.63 -12.73 -0.45
N LYS A 60 -2.34 -11.61 -0.58
CA LYS A 60 -3.41 -11.43 -1.57
C LYS A 60 -2.85 -10.93 -2.90
N THR A 61 -2.72 -11.85 -3.86
CA THR A 61 -2.19 -11.57 -5.21
C THR A 61 -2.94 -10.48 -5.97
N SER A 62 -4.25 -10.30 -5.76
CA SER A 62 -5.04 -9.27 -6.45
C SER A 62 -4.69 -7.84 -6.08
N LEU A 63 -3.92 -7.61 -5.00
CA LEU A 63 -3.51 -6.27 -4.58
C LEU A 63 -2.22 -5.81 -5.28
N TRP A 64 -1.37 -6.74 -5.69
CA TRP A 64 -0.04 -6.42 -6.26
C TRP A 64 0.19 -6.99 -7.67
N GLN A 65 -0.69 -7.87 -8.15
CA GLN A 65 -0.62 -8.45 -9.50
C GLN A 65 -1.90 -8.16 -10.28
N ILE A 66 -1.72 -7.74 -11.53
CA ILE A 66 -2.81 -7.43 -12.45
C ILE A 66 -3.26 -8.73 -13.14
N ARG A 67 -4.55 -9.03 -13.05
CA ARG A 67 -5.16 -10.20 -13.72
C ARG A 67 -5.94 -9.76 -14.96
N VAL A 68 -5.97 -10.63 -15.98
CA VAL A 68 -6.76 -10.42 -17.21
C VAL A 68 -8.24 -10.16 -16.88
N SER A 69 -8.79 -10.84 -15.88
CA SER A 69 -10.18 -10.66 -15.46
C SER A 69 -10.46 -9.26 -14.89
N HIS A 70 -9.50 -8.62 -14.24
CA HIS A 70 -9.66 -7.26 -13.71
C HIS A 70 -9.79 -6.26 -14.85
N VAL A 71 -8.91 -6.37 -15.84
CA VAL A 71 -8.93 -5.52 -17.03
C VAL A 71 -10.20 -5.77 -17.85
N ALA A 72 -10.55 -7.04 -18.10
CA ALA A 72 -11.76 -7.40 -18.84
C ALA A 72 -13.03 -6.82 -18.20
N LYS A 73 -13.14 -6.91 -16.87
CA LYS A 73 -14.26 -6.34 -16.12
C LYS A 73 -14.28 -4.81 -16.21
N ALA A 74 -13.12 -4.15 -16.12
CA ALA A 74 -13.02 -2.70 -16.17
C ALA A 74 -13.40 -2.13 -17.54
N ILE A 75 -13.04 -2.82 -18.63
CA ILE A 75 -13.39 -2.39 -20.01
C ILE A 75 -14.71 -3.00 -20.52
N ASN A 76 -15.43 -3.72 -19.66
CA ASN A 76 -16.70 -4.39 -19.95
C ASN A 76 -16.65 -5.34 -21.16
N VAL A 77 -15.62 -6.19 -21.23
CA VAL A 77 -15.49 -7.25 -22.24
C VAL A 77 -15.38 -8.63 -21.59
N LYS A 78 -15.65 -9.67 -22.37
CA LYS A 78 -15.42 -11.04 -21.91
C LYS A 78 -13.91 -11.29 -21.79
N PRO A 79 -13.42 -12.00 -20.76
CA PRO A 79 -12.00 -12.34 -20.64
C PRO A 79 -11.42 -13.05 -21.87
N ALA A 80 -12.23 -13.84 -22.58
CA ALA A 80 -11.85 -14.49 -23.83
C ALA A 80 -11.42 -13.51 -24.95
N THR A 81 -11.89 -12.27 -24.92
CA THR A 81 -11.49 -11.22 -25.88
C THR A 81 -10.03 -10.79 -25.70
N LEU A 82 -9.50 -10.94 -24.48
CA LEU A 82 -8.12 -10.62 -24.09
C LEU A 82 -7.20 -11.86 -24.10
N ASP A 83 -7.73 -13.01 -24.50
CA ASP A 83 -6.98 -14.25 -24.62
C ASP A 83 -6.08 -14.23 -25.87
N MET A 84 -4.86 -14.76 -25.77
CA MET A 84 -3.92 -14.80 -26.89
C MET A 84 -4.36 -15.78 -27.99
N ALA A 85 -5.05 -16.88 -27.65
CA ALA A 85 -5.41 -17.94 -28.59
C ALA A 85 -6.79 -17.74 -29.24
N LYS A 86 -7.73 -17.12 -28.52
CA LYS A 86 -9.14 -16.97 -28.95
C LYS A 86 -9.58 -15.51 -29.07
N GLY A 87 -8.73 -14.57 -28.67
CA GLY A 87 -9.08 -13.16 -28.56
C GLY A 87 -8.89 -12.36 -29.84
N SER A 88 -8.90 -11.05 -29.67
CA SER A 88 -8.76 -10.09 -30.78
C SER A 88 -7.31 -10.01 -31.28
N LYS A 89 -7.09 -9.46 -32.49
CA LYS A 89 -5.75 -9.27 -33.08
C LYS A 89 -4.76 -8.52 -32.17
N TRP A 90 -5.25 -7.66 -31.29
CA TRP A 90 -4.46 -6.87 -30.34
C TRP A 90 -4.24 -7.56 -28.98
N ALA A 91 -4.91 -8.69 -28.72
CA ALA A 91 -4.82 -9.40 -27.45
C ALA A 91 -3.40 -9.93 -27.15
N SER A 92 -2.65 -10.30 -28.20
CA SER A 92 -1.24 -10.70 -28.07
C SER A 92 -0.38 -9.56 -27.51
N GLY A 93 -0.49 -8.36 -28.09
CA GLY A 93 0.24 -7.17 -27.64
C GLY A 93 -0.16 -6.75 -26.22
N PHE A 94 -1.45 -6.80 -25.90
CA PHE A 94 -1.94 -6.58 -24.54
C PHE A 94 -1.37 -7.59 -23.56
N ARG A 95 -1.34 -8.89 -23.91
CA ARG A 95 -0.84 -9.94 -23.01
C ARG A 95 0.65 -9.76 -22.72
N SER A 96 1.44 -9.47 -23.74
CA SER A 96 2.87 -9.15 -23.58
C SER A 96 3.08 -7.93 -22.69
N ALA A 97 2.28 -6.88 -22.86
CA ALA A 97 2.35 -5.69 -22.01
C ALA A 97 1.96 -6.00 -20.55
N LEU A 98 0.90 -6.78 -20.34
CA LEU A 98 0.45 -7.23 -19.03
C LEU A 98 1.50 -8.08 -18.31
N ASP A 99 2.14 -9.01 -19.02
CA ASP A 99 3.20 -9.86 -18.45
C ASP A 99 4.46 -9.04 -18.13
N ALA A 100 4.82 -8.06 -18.97
CA ALA A 100 5.91 -7.14 -18.69
C ALA A 100 5.64 -6.28 -17.44
N SER A 101 4.44 -5.70 -17.31
CA SER A 101 4.06 -4.94 -16.12
C SER A 101 4.03 -5.82 -14.86
N ASN A 102 3.46 -7.02 -14.93
CA ASN A 102 3.45 -7.95 -13.79
C ASN A 102 4.85 -8.40 -13.39
N LYS A 103 5.77 -8.59 -14.34
CA LYS A 103 7.17 -8.91 -14.05
C LYS A 103 7.84 -7.77 -13.27
N ARG A 104 7.63 -6.52 -13.69
CA ARG A 104 8.15 -5.34 -12.98
C ARG A 104 7.57 -5.24 -11.56
N LEU A 105 6.26 -5.41 -11.41
CA LEU A 105 5.60 -5.41 -10.10
C LEU A 105 6.13 -6.53 -9.18
N LEU A 106 6.42 -7.71 -9.74
CA LEU A 106 7.01 -8.82 -9.00
C LEU A 106 8.42 -8.47 -8.50
N GLU A 107 9.28 -7.96 -9.38
CA GLU A 107 10.65 -7.55 -9.03
C GLU A 107 10.65 -6.47 -7.93
N ASP A 108 9.75 -5.49 -8.03
CA ASP A 108 9.65 -4.42 -7.03
C ASP A 108 9.12 -4.93 -5.68
N LYS A 109 8.13 -5.83 -5.71
CA LYS A 109 7.65 -6.54 -4.51
C LYS A 109 8.78 -7.31 -3.83
N GLU A 110 9.56 -8.07 -4.59
CA GLU A 110 10.67 -8.88 -4.05
C GLU A 110 11.78 -8.01 -3.47
N LYS A 111 12.14 -6.91 -4.14
CA LYS A 111 13.07 -5.90 -3.59
C LYS A 111 12.55 -5.33 -2.28
N ARG A 112 11.26 -4.98 -2.23
CA ARG A 112 10.63 -4.38 -1.04
C ARG A 112 10.62 -5.35 0.14
N VAL A 113 10.11 -6.56 -0.07
CA VAL A 113 10.07 -7.61 0.96
C VAL A 113 11.48 -8.02 1.39
N GLY A 114 12.41 -8.20 0.45
CA GLY A 114 13.80 -8.52 0.74
C GLY A 114 14.49 -7.44 1.58
N SER A 115 14.25 -6.16 1.28
CA SER A 115 14.75 -5.05 2.08
C SER A 115 14.21 -5.08 3.52
N TYR A 116 12.91 -5.39 3.69
CA TYR A 116 12.29 -5.51 5.00
C TYR A 116 12.85 -6.67 5.82
N LEU A 117 13.00 -7.84 5.21
CA LEU A 117 13.57 -9.02 5.89
C LEU A 117 15.03 -8.79 6.30
N ARG A 118 15.84 -8.16 5.43
CA ARG A 118 17.23 -7.78 5.78
C ARG A 118 17.28 -6.79 6.94
N ALA A 119 16.41 -5.78 6.94
CA ALA A 119 16.33 -4.80 8.03
C ALA A 119 15.92 -5.46 9.35
N LYS A 120 14.93 -6.38 9.30
CA LYS A 120 14.46 -7.14 10.46
C LYS A 120 15.53 -8.09 11.02
N GLY A 121 16.24 -8.80 10.14
CA GLY A 121 17.32 -9.73 10.53
C GLY A 121 18.51 -9.04 11.19
N LYS A 122 18.77 -7.77 10.87
CA LYS A 122 19.82 -6.96 11.50
C LYS A 122 19.41 -6.35 12.85
N GLY A 123 18.14 -6.40 13.24
CA GLY A 123 17.68 -5.96 14.56
C GLY A 123 18.02 -4.50 14.87
N ASN A 124 18.66 -4.25 16.02
CA ASN A 124 19.12 -2.91 16.41
C ASN A 124 20.43 -2.49 15.70
N ALA A 125 21.17 -3.42 15.08
CA ALA A 125 22.43 -3.11 14.39
C ALA A 125 22.22 -2.38 13.05
N SER A 126 20.99 -2.37 12.51
CA SER A 126 20.62 -1.59 11.33
C SER A 126 20.12 -0.18 11.65
N LYS A 127 19.93 0.15 12.94
CA LYS A 127 19.41 1.44 13.36
C LYS A 127 20.53 2.43 13.60
N THR A 128 20.26 3.69 13.31
CA THR A 128 21.16 4.78 13.67
C THR A 128 21.11 5.03 15.18
N HIS A 129 22.16 5.66 15.72
CA HIS A 129 22.22 6.06 17.12
C HIS A 129 20.96 6.84 17.54
N ASP A 130 20.52 7.81 16.74
CA ASP A 130 19.35 8.63 17.03
C ASP A 130 18.04 7.83 17.09
N GLU A 131 17.88 6.84 16.21
CA GLU A 131 16.71 5.94 16.26
C GLU A 131 16.72 5.05 17.51
N LEU A 132 17.90 4.64 17.96
CA LEU A 132 18.06 3.85 19.19
C LEU A 132 17.75 4.71 20.42
N VAL A 133 18.28 5.94 20.49
CA VAL A 133 18.00 6.88 21.58
C VAL A 133 16.50 7.16 21.69
N LYS A 134 15.84 7.48 20.57
CA LYS A 134 14.37 7.71 20.55
C LYS A 134 13.60 6.49 21.03
N LYS A 135 14.02 5.28 20.63
CA LYS A 135 13.37 4.04 21.07
C LYS A 135 13.56 3.82 22.57
N CYS A 136 14.75 4.05 23.12
CA CYS A 136 15.02 3.95 24.55
C CYS A 136 14.18 4.94 25.36
N GLN A 137 14.11 6.21 24.93
CA GLN A 137 13.28 7.22 25.58
C GLN A 137 11.79 6.84 25.58
N LYS A 138 11.29 6.31 24.45
CA LYS A 138 9.90 5.85 24.36
C LYS A 138 9.63 4.68 25.30
N ILE A 139 10.51 3.68 25.35
CA ILE A 139 10.37 2.53 26.25
C ILE A 139 10.43 2.95 27.71
N GLN A 140 11.31 3.89 28.06
CA GLN A 140 11.38 4.43 29.42
C GLN A 140 10.09 5.13 29.81
N LYS A 141 9.52 5.94 28.91
CA LYS A 141 8.23 6.60 29.16
C LYS A 141 7.10 5.58 29.34
N GLU A 142 6.99 4.61 28.44
CA GLU A 142 5.98 3.55 28.53
C GLU A 142 6.13 2.74 29.83
N LEU A 143 7.36 2.47 30.27
CA LEU A 143 7.63 1.77 31.52
C LEU A 143 7.18 2.59 32.74
N GLU A 144 7.44 3.89 32.77
CA GLU A 144 6.99 4.75 33.87
C GLU A 144 5.46 4.90 33.89
N ASP A 145 4.83 5.06 32.71
CA ASP A 145 3.37 5.11 32.60
C ASP A 145 2.73 3.79 33.11
N GLU A 146 3.33 2.64 32.79
CA GLU A 146 2.83 1.34 33.23
C GLU A 146 3.06 1.09 34.72
N LYS A 147 4.21 1.52 35.27
CA LYS A 147 4.47 1.47 36.72
C LYS A 147 3.46 2.30 37.49
N GLN A 148 3.12 3.49 36.99
CA GLN A 148 2.13 4.36 37.63
C GLN A 148 0.74 3.69 37.65
N ARG A 149 0.29 3.14 36.52
CA ARG A 149 -0.98 2.40 36.45
C ARG A 149 -1.00 1.20 37.40
N ASN A 150 0.08 0.42 37.41
CA ASN A 150 0.18 -0.73 38.31
C ASN A 150 0.17 -0.30 39.78
N ALA A 151 0.82 0.81 40.14
CA ALA A 151 0.77 1.35 41.49
C ALA A 151 -0.65 1.78 41.87
N GLU A 152 -1.37 2.45 40.98
CA GLU A 152 -2.76 2.85 41.19
C GLU A 152 -3.69 1.63 41.33
N GLU A 153 -3.53 0.61 40.50
CA GLU A 153 -4.29 -0.64 40.60
C GLU A 153 -3.98 -1.37 41.92
N LEU A 154 -2.71 -1.47 42.31
CA LEU A 154 -2.31 -2.06 43.58
C LEU A 154 -2.91 -1.30 44.77
N TRP A 155 -2.88 0.04 44.73
CA TRP A 155 -3.49 0.87 45.76
C TRP A 155 -5.01 0.70 45.82
N SER A 156 -5.67 0.70 44.68
CA SER A 156 -7.13 0.48 44.58
C SER A 156 -7.53 -0.90 45.10
N ASN A 157 -6.80 -1.94 44.69
CA ASN A 157 -7.01 -3.30 45.16
C ASN A 157 -6.79 -3.39 46.67
N ARG A 158 -5.69 -2.81 47.18
CA ARG A 158 -5.41 -2.82 48.62
C ARG A 158 -6.47 -2.07 49.42
N LEU A 159 -6.95 -0.95 48.91
CA LEU A 159 -8.04 -0.20 49.52
C LEU A 159 -9.33 -1.02 49.56
N SER A 160 -9.62 -1.76 48.49
CA SER A 160 -10.77 -2.68 48.38
C SER A 160 -10.69 -3.89 49.32
N GLU A 161 -9.50 -4.25 49.80
CA GLU A 161 -9.28 -5.31 50.79
C GLU A 161 -9.38 -4.81 52.24
N LEU A 162 -9.27 -3.50 52.49
CA LEU A 162 -9.37 -2.95 53.85
C LEU A 162 -10.76 -3.18 54.42
N SER A 163 -10.82 -3.55 55.71
CA SER A 163 -12.07 -3.70 56.44
C SER A 163 -12.75 -2.33 56.67
N LEU A 164 -14.08 -2.33 56.74
CA LEU A 164 -14.89 -1.11 56.92
C LEU A 164 -14.41 -0.20 58.07
N PRO A 165 -14.04 -0.73 59.26
CA PRO A 165 -13.58 0.10 60.37
C PRO A 165 -12.28 0.86 60.04
N VAL A 166 -11.38 0.24 59.27
CA VAL A 166 -10.10 0.85 58.88
C VAL A 166 -10.32 1.91 57.80
N ARG A 167 -11.26 1.70 56.87
CA ARG A 167 -11.63 2.72 55.87
C ARG A 167 -12.25 3.96 56.51
N GLN A 168 -13.15 3.77 57.47
CA GLN A 168 -13.75 4.85 58.25
C GLN A 168 -12.69 5.63 59.04
N LEU A 169 -11.71 4.94 59.63
CA LEU A 169 -10.60 5.59 60.34
C LEU A 169 -9.71 6.44 59.42
N LEU A 170 -9.57 6.04 58.15
CA LEU A 170 -8.81 6.76 57.13
C LEU A 170 -9.62 7.88 56.45
N GLY A 171 -10.88 8.09 56.83
CA GLY A 171 -11.76 9.10 56.21
C GLY A 171 -12.19 8.75 54.79
N LEU A 172 -12.09 7.48 54.41
CA LEU A 172 -12.49 6.95 53.11
C LEU A 172 -13.86 6.30 53.29
N ASN A 173 -14.93 7.02 52.97
CA ASN A 173 -16.31 6.51 53.02
C ASN A 173 -16.70 5.83 51.71
#